data_AF-X0IQY4-F1
#
_entry.id   AF-X0IQY4-F1
#
_cell.length_a   1.000
_cell.length_b   1.000
_cell.length_c   1.000
_cell.angle_alpha   90.00
_cell.angle_beta   90.00
_cell.angle_gamma   90.00
#
_symmetry.space_group_name_H-M   'P 1'
#
loop_
_entity.id
_entity.type
_entity.pdbx_description
1 polymer ?
#
loop_
_entity_poly.entity_id
_entity_poly.type
_entity_poly.pdbx_seq_one_letter_code
_entity_poly.pdbx_strand_id
1 'polypeptide(L)'
;MGSKYAPAMLCLMVVAALAVLNALSFLFFLHNQDQIFSVDDSQYLSVTSDVISSVSYSSDPAQGPVTYISGLLASTTADELEDVIKSSLEQDDVFSEAFLAAILVSAGDEGDLDSSVVSYLNSLNATVIYGGTGGPSLYGNSTLTPCPMFGLADGDSLSLSKVFRLYVDTYRTFVVGTYEAGDGYRTLTYSNSEWGAPSIPVPSRLYSFEDDRPLAGKRIGVKDVYDLEGIQTTGRSLAYSSIHPEADTTAPALQRIIDQGGIVVGKQRTAQSASPQSPWDWNDAFYPGNPRGDRFLTCSASSTGSACSITAYDWLDFAIGTDTGKSIQRACCRCWHLR
;
A
#
# COMPACT_ATOMS: atom_id res chain seq x y z
N MET A 1 44.32 -18.98 -11.01
CA MET A 1 43.41 -19.03 -9.85
C MET A 1 42.25 -18.10 -10.16
N GLY A 2 41.04 -18.67 -10.22
CA GLY A 2 39.91 -18.14 -10.98
C GLY A 2 39.18 -16.96 -10.34
N SER A 3 38.72 -16.08 -11.23
CA SER A 3 37.70 -15.05 -11.04
C SER A 3 36.43 -15.65 -10.43
N LYS A 4 35.90 -15.00 -9.36
CA LYS A 4 34.55 -15.22 -8.82
C LYS A 4 33.95 -13.92 -8.31
N TYR A 5 33.79 -12.93 -9.18
CA TYR A 5 32.82 -11.85 -8.97
C TYR A 5 32.24 -11.47 -10.33
N ALA A 6 31.32 -12.32 -10.81
CA ALA A 6 30.32 -11.87 -11.77
C ALA A 6 29.16 -11.31 -10.93
N PRO A 7 28.83 -10.01 -11.02
CA PRO A 7 27.54 -9.57 -10.49
C PRO A 7 26.49 -10.28 -11.35
N ALA A 8 25.67 -11.12 -10.72
CA ALA A 8 24.44 -11.57 -11.33
C ALA A 8 23.55 -10.32 -11.48
N MET A 9 23.71 -9.63 -12.62
CA MET A 9 22.74 -8.67 -13.10
C MET A 9 21.51 -9.50 -13.46
N LEU A 10 20.65 -9.72 -12.46
CA LEU A 10 19.32 -10.27 -12.67
C LEU A 10 18.61 -9.26 -13.56
N CYS A 11 18.62 -9.53 -14.87
CA CYS A 11 17.89 -8.76 -15.84
C CYS A 11 16.42 -9.00 -15.51
N LEU A 12 15.81 -8.06 -14.76
CA LEU A 12 14.38 -8.04 -14.52
C LEU A 12 13.74 -7.94 -15.91
N MET A 13 13.22 -9.06 -16.43
CA MET A 13 12.44 -9.04 -17.66
C MET A 13 11.16 -8.27 -17.35
N VAL A 14 11.19 -6.97 -17.66
CA VAL A 14 10.02 -6.12 -17.69
C VAL A 14 9.17 -6.56 -18.88
N VAL A 15 8.25 -7.49 -18.65
CA VAL A 15 7.18 -7.78 -19.60
C VAL A 15 6.09 -6.74 -19.36
N ALA A 16 6.03 -5.74 -20.24
CA ALA A 16 4.98 -4.74 -20.21
C ALA A 16 3.78 -5.24 -21.03
N ALA A 17 2.64 -5.43 -20.37
CA ALA A 17 1.36 -5.69 -21.02
C ALA A 17 0.47 -4.44 -20.94
N LEU A 18 -0.26 -4.14 -22.00
CA LEU A 18 -1.23 -3.05 -22.06
C LEU A 18 -2.64 -3.65 -22.06
N ALA A 19 -3.45 -3.36 -21.04
CA ALA A 19 -4.88 -3.66 -21.06
C ALA A 19 -5.67 -2.36 -21.25
N VAL A 20 -6.82 -2.45 -21.93
CA VAL A 20 -7.74 -1.33 -22.11
C VAL A 20 -9.08 -1.71 -21.51
N LEU A 21 -9.56 -0.94 -20.54
CA LEU A 21 -10.90 -1.07 -19.98
C LEU A 21 -11.60 0.28 -20.04
N ASN A 22 -12.74 0.36 -20.74
CA ASN A 22 -13.54 1.58 -20.86
C ASN A 22 -12.71 2.83 -21.22
N ALA A 23 -11.81 2.69 -22.20
CA ALA A 23 -10.87 3.71 -22.69
C ALA A 23 -9.73 4.11 -21.73
N LEU A 24 -9.63 3.51 -20.54
CA LEU A 24 -8.46 3.62 -19.67
C LEU A 24 -7.41 2.57 -20.09
N SER A 25 -6.16 3.01 -20.20
CA SER A 25 -5.03 2.14 -20.51
C SER A 25 -4.23 1.83 -19.24
N PHE A 26 -3.96 0.56 -19.00
CA PHE A 26 -3.18 0.07 -17.86
C PHE A 26 -1.89 -0.56 -18.34
N LEU A 27 -0.78 -0.22 -17.69
CA LEU A 27 0.54 -0.76 -17.99
C LEU A 27 1.02 -1.64 -16.84
N PHE A 28 1.30 -2.92 -17.10
CA PHE A 28 1.67 -3.90 -16.08
C PHE A 28 3.17 -4.22 -16.06
N PHE A 29 3.72 -4.43 -14.87
CA PHE A 29 5.10 -4.87 -14.64
C PHE A 29 5.13 -5.96 -13.56
N LEU A 30 5.88 -7.03 -13.79
CA LEU A 30 6.13 -8.03 -12.75
C LEU A 30 7.27 -7.58 -11.83
N HIS A 31 7.03 -7.61 -10.53
CA HIS A 31 8.02 -7.34 -9.49
C HIS A 31 7.89 -8.38 -8.38
N ASN A 32 8.88 -9.27 -8.21
CA ASN A 32 8.88 -10.29 -7.16
C ASN A 32 7.57 -11.11 -7.06
N GLN A 33 7.02 -11.53 -8.21
CA GLN A 33 5.75 -12.28 -8.35
C GLN A 33 4.46 -11.45 -8.17
N ASP A 34 4.59 -10.18 -7.78
CA ASP A 34 3.50 -9.22 -7.65
C ASP A 34 3.43 -8.30 -8.88
N GLN A 35 2.28 -7.65 -9.14
CA GLN A 35 2.10 -6.78 -10.30
C GLN A 35 2.10 -5.30 -9.91
N ILE A 36 2.95 -4.51 -10.57
CA ILE A 36 2.87 -3.05 -10.53
C ILE A 36 2.08 -2.59 -11.75
N PHE A 37 1.14 -1.69 -11.55
CA PHE A 37 0.35 -1.10 -12.63
C PHE A 37 0.15 0.39 -12.46
N SER A 38 -0.08 1.08 -13.57
CA SER A 38 -0.43 2.50 -13.56
C SER A 38 -1.92 2.67 -13.83
N VAL A 39 -2.57 3.54 -13.06
CA VAL A 39 -3.91 4.05 -13.29
C VAL A 39 -3.83 5.57 -13.26
N ASP A 40 -4.18 6.21 -14.38
CA ASP A 40 -3.96 7.63 -14.60
C ASP A 40 -2.50 8.02 -14.33
N ASP A 41 -2.26 9.02 -13.48
CA ASP A 41 -0.93 9.49 -13.06
C ASP A 41 -0.40 8.77 -11.80
N SER A 42 -1.11 7.75 -11.30
CA SER A 42 -0.74 7.03 -10.07
C SER A 42 -0.27 5.61 -10.36
N GLN A 43 0.72 5.17 -9.58
CA GLN A 43 1.23 3.80 -9.63
C GLN A 43 0.68 2.99 -8.46
N TYR A 44 0.45 1.70 -8.70
CA TYR A 44 -0.12 0.77 -7.75
C TYR A 44 0.67 -0.53 -7.77
N LEU A 45 0.67 -1.22 -6.64
CA LEU A 45 1.14 -2.58 -6.48
C LEU A 45 -0.06 -3.46 -6.14
N SER A 46 -0.24 -4.55 -6.86
CA SER A 46 -1.12 -5.64 -6.48
C SER A 46 -0.32 -6.84 -6.02
N VAL A 47 -0.66 -7.37 -4.85
CA VAL A 47 0.00 -8.54 -4.26
C VAL A 47 -0.59 -9.81 -4.86
N THR A 48 -0.34 -10.05 -6.15
CA THR A 48 -0.93 -11.17 -6.90
C THR A 48 -0.45 -12.54 -6.42
N SER A 49 0.62 -12.58 -5.63
CA SER A 49 1.05 -13.78 -4.92
C SER A 49 0.18 -14.15 -3.71
N ASP A 50 -0.65 -13.22 -3.21
CA ASP A 50 -1.60 -13.41 -2.10
C ASP A 50 -3.03 -13.21 -2.61
N VAL A 51 -3.56 -14.24 -3.26
CA VAL A 51 -4.94 -14.23 -3.76
C VAL A 51 -5.90 -14.31 -2.59
N ILE A 52 -6.69 -13.26 -2.44
CA ILE A 52 -7.61 -13.10 -1.31
C ILE A 52 -8.87 -13.92 -1.55
N SER A 53 -9.38 -13.91 -2.79
CA SER A 53 -10.50 -14.76 -3.20
C SER A 53 -10.41 -15.06 -4.69
N SER A 54 -11.07 -16.15 -5.11
CA SER A 54 -11.28 -16.46 -6.52
C SER A 54 -12.79 -16.55 -6.78
N VAL A 55 -13.23 -15.98 -7.89
CA VAL A 55 -14.66 -15.89 -8.22
C VAL A 55 -14.88 -16.43 -9.62
N SER A 56 -15.78 -17.39 -9.77
CA SER A 56 -16.22 -17.82 -11.09
C SER A 56 -17.08 -16.74 -11.73
N TYR A 57 -16.87 -16.50 -13.02
CA TYR A 57 -17.62 -15.50 -13.78
C TYR A 57 -18.26 -16.13 -15.01
N SER A 58 -19.35 -15.53 -15.49
CA SER A 58 -20.07 -15.98 -16.70
C SER A 58 -19.70 -15.21 -17.97
N SER A 59 -18.98 -14.09 -17.85
CA SER A 59 -18.57 -13.22 -18.96
C SER A 59 -17.14 -12.70 -18.77
N ASP A 60 -16.44 -12.44 -19.88
CA ASP A 60 -15.03 -12.04 -19.93
C ASP A 60 -14.68 -10.94 -18.91
N PRO A 61 -13.92 -11.24 -17.84
CA PRO A 61 -13.58 -10.26 -16.83
C PRO A 61 -12.45 -9.43 -17.42
N ALA A 62 -12.70 -8.13 -17.49
CA ALA A 62 -11.60 -7.21 -17.65
C ALA A 62 -10.52 -7.51 -16.59
N GLN A 63 -9.32 -7.88 -17.03
CA GLN A 63 -8.17 -8.00 -16.15
C GLN A 63 -7.71 -6.60 -15.77
N GLY A 64 -7.45 -6.36 -14.49
CA GLY A 64 -6.99 -5.06 -14.02
C GLY A 64 -7.69 -4.58 -12.75
N PRO A 65 -7.74 -3.26 -12.54
CA PRO A 65 -8.43 -2.65 -11.40
C PRO A 65 -9.91 -3.00 -11.40
N VAL A 66 -10.40 -3.49 -10.27
CA VAL A 66 -11.80 -3.87 -10.05
C VAL A 66 -12.24 -3.31 -8.70
N THR A 67 -13.45 -2.78 -8.63
CA THR A 67 -14.11 -2.48 -7.36
C THR A 67 -14.97 -3.66 -6.94
N TYR A 68 -14.74 -4.21 -5.75
CA TYR A 68 -15.62 -5.23 -5.18
C TYR A 68 -16.67 -4.60 -4.26
N ILE A 69 -17.94 -4.96 -4.42
CA ILE A 69 -19.06 -4.53 -3.59
C ILE A 69 -19.85 -5.75 -3.12
N SER A 70 -19.87 -6.00 -1.80
CA SER A 70 -20.41 -7.24 -1.22
C SER A 70 -21.90 -7.17 -0.85
N GLY A 71 -22.39 -6.00 -0.43
CA GLY A 71 -23.70 -5.80 0.20
C GLY A 71 -24.80 -5.30 -0.73
N LEU A 72 -24.71 -5.59 -2.03
CA LEU A 72 -25.79 -5.28 -2.97
C LEU A 72 -26.90 -6.30 -2.80
N LEU A 73 -27.92 -5.93 -2.02
CA LEU A 73 -29.14 -6.72 -1.84
C LEU A 73 -30.24 -6.16 -2.76
N ALA A 74 -31.28 -6.95 -3.00
CA ALA A 74 -32.45 -6.50 -3.76
C ALA A 74 -33.16 -5.27 -3.13
N SER A 75 -32.87 -4.95 -1.86
CA SER A 75 -33.39 -3.77 -1.16
C SER A 75 -32.50 -2.53 -1.28
N THR A 76 -31.28 -2.66 -1.80
CA THR A 76 -30.33 -1.55 -1.94
C THR A 76 -30.74 -0.68 -3.12
N THR A 77 -30.81 0.63 -2.90
CA THR A 77 -31.20 1.61 -3.94
C THR A 77 -29.98 2.23 -4.64
N ALA A 78 -30.21 2.80 -5.83
CA ALA A 78 -29.17 3.56 -6.53
C ALA A 78 -28.61 4.72 -5.71
N ASP A 79 -29.47 5.48 -5.03
CA ASP A 79 -29.06 6.64 -4.23
C ASP A 79 -28.13 6.23 -3.09
N GLU A 80 -28.42 5.12 -2.40
CA GLU A 80 -27.56 4.57 -1.35
C GLU A 80 -26.19 4.13 -1.89
N LEU A 81 -26.17 3.48 -3.06
CA LEU A 81 -24.92 3.07 -3.70
C LEU A 81 -24.08 4.26 -4.16
N GLU A 82 -24.72 5.26 -4.78
CA GLU A 82 -24.06 6.49 -5.22
C GLU A 82 -23.45 7.25 -4.04
N ASP A 83 -24.20 7.41 -2.95
CA ASP A 83 -23.73 8.07 -1.73
C ASP A 83 -22.53 7.34 -1.13
N VAL A 84 -22.56 6.00 -1.08
CA VAL A 84 -21.45 5.20 -0.54
C VAL A 84 -20.21 5.26 -1.43
N ILE A 85 -20.34 5.19 -2.76
CA ILE A 85 -19.20 5.32 -3.68
C ILE A 85 -18.59 6.71 -3.54
N LYS A 86 -19.42 7.77 -3.55
CA LYS A 86 -18.96 9.15 -3.40
C LYS A 86 -18.25 9.36 -2.07
N SER A 87 -18.83 8.88 -0.98
CA SER A 87 -18.23 8.96 0.35
C SER A 87 -16.90 8.21 0.43
N SER A 88 -16.77 7.09 -0.28
CA SER A 88 -15.54 6.30 -0.32
C SER A 88 -14.44 6.98 -1.12
N LEU A 89 -14.77 7.61 -2.26
CA LEU A 89 -13.84 8.41 -3.05
C LEU A 89 -13.33 9.65 -2.29
N GLU A 90 -14.14 10.22 -1.41
CA GLU A 90 -13.74 11.36 -0.58
C GLU A 90 -12.84 10.97 0.61
N GLN A 91 -13.02 9.75 1.16
CA GLN A 91 -12.33 9.29 2.36
C GLN A 91 -11.04 8.51 2.10
N ASP A 92 -10.89 7.92 0.91
CA ASP A 92 -9.76 7.08 0.56
C ASP A 92 -8.91 7.69 -0.56
N ASP A 93 -7.60 7.65 -0.37
CA ASP A 93 -6.60 8.18 -1.29
C ASP A 93 -6.00 7.10 -2.21
N VAL A 94 -6.45 5.84 -2.09
CA VAL A 94 -6.06 4.73 -2.96
C VAL A 94 -7.17 4.44 -3.96
N PHE A 95 -8.43 4.50 -3.53
CA PHE A 95 -9.61 4.35 -4.38
C PHE A 95 -9.81 5.58 -5.27
N SER A 96 -9.95 5.36 -6.58
CA SER A 96 -10.21 6.42 -7.56
C SER A 96 -11.31 5.99 -8.53
N GLU A 97 -11.87 6.95 -9.28
CA GLU A 97 -12.92 6.67 -10.28
C GLU A 97 -12.51 5.62 -11.31
N ALA A 98 -11.22 5.51 -11.62
CA ALA A 98 -10.72 4.51 -12.54
C ALA A 98 -10.88 3.05 -12.05
N PHE A 99 -11.01 2.83 -10.73
CA PHE A 99 -11.39 1.52 -10.18
C PHE A 99 -12.87 1.17 -10.43
N LEU A 100 -13.71 2.16 -10.75
CA LEU A 100 -15.12 1.94 -11.10
C LEU A 100 -15.30 1.44 -12.53
N ALA A 101 -14.22 1.36 -13.33
CA ALA A 101 -14.29 0.85 -14.69
C ALA A 101 -14.74 -0.62 -14.76
N ALA A 102 -14.39 -1.43 -13.75
CA ALA A 102 -14.99 -2.75 -13.55
C ALA A 102 -15.49 -2.90 -12.11
N ILE A 103 -16.71 -3.38 -11.95
CA ILE A 103 -17.36 -3.53 -10.64
C ILE A 103 -17.78 -4.99 -10.49
N LEU A 104 -17.19 -5.68 -9.53
CA LEU A 104 -17.57 -7.01 -9.12
C LEU A 104 -18.66 -6.92 -8.05
N VAL A 105 -19.81 -7.52 -8.33
CA VAL A 105 -20.98 -7.53 -7.44
C VAL A 105 -21.27 -8.95 -6.96
N SER A 106 -21.73 -9.07 -5.71
CA SER A 106 -22.12 -10.37 -5.12
C SER A 106 -23.56 -10.75 -5.49
N ALA A 107 -23.83 -10.82 -6.78
CA ALA A 107 -25.12 -11.19 -7.35
C ALA A 107 -24.92 -12.29 -8.41
N GLY A 108 -25.94 -13.15 -8.61
CA GLY A 108 -25.93 -14.18 -9.64
C GLY A 108 -26.10 -13.60 -11.03
N ASP A 109 -27.05 -12.67 -11.18
CA ASP A 109 -27.28 -11.92 -12.41
C ASP A 109 -27.90 -10.53 -12.14
N GLU A 110 -28.19 -9.78 -13.20
CA GLU A 110 -28.82 -8.45 -13.14
C GLU A 110 -30.19 -8.47 -12.44
N GLY A 111 -30.92 -9.58 -12.52
CA GLY A 111 -32.24 -9.74 -11.91
C GLY A 111 -32.22 -9.91 -10.39
N ASP A 112 -31.05 -10.19 -9.80
CA ASP A 112 -30.86 -10.21 -8.35
C ASP A 112 -30.69 -8.80 -7.74
N LEU A 113 -30.50 -7.78 -8.59
CA LEU A 113 -30.28 -6.39 -8.19
C LEU A 113 -31.53 -5.53 -8.39
N ASP A 114 -31.64 -4.45 -7.62
CA ASP A 114 -32.67 -3.44 -7.88
C ASP A 114 -32.44 -2.75 -9.23
N SER A 115 -33.51 -2.53 -10.00
CA SER A 115 -33.45 -1.90 -11.32
C SER A 115 -32.79 -0.51 -11.34
N SER A 116 -32.88 0.23 -10.23
CA SER A 116 -32.23 1.54 -10.08
C SER A 116 -30.71 1.38 -9.99
N VAL A 117 -30.22 0.39 -9.23
CA VAL A 117 -28.79 0.06 -9.10
C VAL A 117 -28.20 -0.31 -10.45
N VAL A 118 -28.90 -1.16 -11.21
CA VAL A 118 -28.48 -1.55 -12.55
C VAL A 118 -28.38 -0.33 -13.47
N SER A 119 -29.38 0.55 -13.44
CA SER A 119 -29.39 1.79 -14.23
C SER A 119 -28.21 2.70 -13.87
N TYR A 120 -27.89 2.79 -12.58
CA TYR A 120 -26.77 3.56 -12.08
C TYR A 120 -25.41 2.97 -12.51
N LEU A 121 -25.20 1.65 -12.36
CA LEU A 121 -23.98 0.97 -12.81
C LEU A 121 -23.75 1.15 -14.32
N ASN A 122 -24.82 1.07 -15.12
CA ASN A 122 -24.77 1.35 -16.55
C ASN A 122 -24.40 2.82 -16.85
N SER A 123 -24.85 3.76 -16.01
CA SER A 123 -24.52 5.18 -16.16
C SER A 123 -23.04 5.49 -15.91
N LEU A 124 -22.37 4.67 -15.09
CA LEU A 124 -20.92 4.74 -14.86
C LEU A 124 -20.11 4.21 -16.05
N ASN A 125 -20.78 3.61 -17.05
CA ASN A 125 -20.14 2.88 -18.13
C ASN A 125 -19.18 1.80 -17.60
N ALA A 126 -19.53 1.19 -16.47
CA ALA A 126 -18.74 0.17 -15.78
C ALA A 126 -19.00 -1.21 -16.38
N THR A 127 -17.96 -2.04 -16.47
CA THR A 127 -18.12 -3.47 -16.73
C THR A 127 -18.53 -4.17 -15.43
N VAL A 128 -19.79 -4.60 -15.35
CA VAL A 128 -20.32 -5.31 -14.18
C VAL A 128 -19.97 -6.80 -14.29
N ILE A 129 -19.30 -7.32 -13.27
CA ILE A 129 -18.94 -8.73 -13.13
C ILE A 129 -19.82 -9.32 -12.04
N TYR A 130 -20.56 -10.38 -12.37
CA TYR A 130 -21.44 -11.07 -11.43
C TYR A 130 -20.69 -12.24 -10.81
N GLY A 131 -20.44 -12.16 -9.50
CA GLY A 131 -19.66 -13.14 -8.75
C GLY A 131 -20.45 -14.28 -8.12
N GLY A 132 -21.76 -14.37 -8.38
CA GLY A 132 -22.67 -15.27 -7.68
C GLY A 132 -23.09 -14.74 -6.30
N THR A 133 -24.11 -15.36 -5.71
CA THR A 133 -24.65 -15.00 -4.37
C THR A 133 -23.72 -15.36 -3.21
N GLY A 134 -22.62 -16.07 -3.49
CA GLY A 134 -21.56 -16.42 -2.55
C GLY A 134 -20.25 -15.73 -2.85
N GLY A 135 -20.29 -14.51 -3.42
CA GLY A 135 -19.11 -13.69 -3.74
C GLY A 135 -18.13 -13.57 -2.56
N PRO A 136 -16.91 -13.05 -2.78
CA PRO A 136 -15.83 -13.04 -1.80
C PRO A 136 -16.30 -12.58 -0.42
N SER A 137 -16.53 -13.49 0.54
CA SER A 137 -16.94 -13.13 1.91
C SER A 137 -15.74 -12.60 2.71
N LEU A 138 -14.97 -11.69 2.12
CA LEU A 138 -13.68 -11.25 2.63
C LEU A 138 -13.81 -10.30 3.82
N TYR A 139 -14.97 -9.66 3.94
CA TYR A 139 -15.27 -8.71 5.00
C TYR A 139 -16.67 -8.94 5.60
N GLY A 140 -17.17 -10.19 5.58
CA GLY A 140 -18.54 -10.50 6.01
C GLY A 140 -19.61 -10.23 4.94
N ASN A 141 -20.81 -10.76 5.16
CA ASN A 141 -21.86 -10.87 4.14
C ASN A 141 -22.69 -9.58 3.93
N SER A 142 -22.19 -8.39 4.29
CA SER A 142 -23.10 -7.27 4.60
C SER A 142 -22.59 -5.84 4.33
N THR A 143 -21.62 -5.61 3.43
CA THR A 143 -21.13 -4.24 3.21
C THR A 143 -21.33 -3.68 1.82
N LEU A 144 -22.02 -2.55 1.75
CA LEU A 144 -22.07 -1.70 0.57
C LEU A 144 -20.72 -1.01 0.29
N THR A 145 -19.74 -1.12 1.18
CA THR A 145 -18.43 -0.47 1.07
C THR A 145 -17.64 -0.99 -0.14
N PRO A 146 -17.29 -0.12 -1.10
CA PRO A 146 -16.48 -0.49 -2.24
C PRO A 146 -15.03 -0.75 -1.81
N CYS A 147 -14.47 -1.85 -2.28
CA CYS A 147 -13.08 -2.21 -2.04
C CYS A 147 -12.30 -2.18 -3.36
N PRO A 148 -11.27 -1.33 -3.51
CA PRO A 148 -10.41 -1.39 -4.68
C PRO A 148 -9.60 -2.69 -4.65
N MET A 149 -9.59 -3.43 -5.75
CA MET A 149 -8.93 -4.73 -5.89
C MET A 149 -8.28 -4.82 -7.26
N PHE A 150 -7.51 -5.89 -7.45
CA PHE A 150 -6.97 -6.26 -8.73
C PHE A 150 -7.50 -7.64 -9.13
N GLY A 151 -8.14 -7.71 -10.29
CA GLY A 151 -8.63 -8.95 -10.88
C GLY A 151 -7.65 -9.51 -11.90
N LEU A 152 -7.21 -10.75 -11.70
CA LEU A 152 -6.43 -11.51 -12.68
C LEU A 152 -7.24 -12.74 -13.12
N ALA A 153 -7.58 -12.81 -14.39
CA ALA A 153 -8.32 -13.94 -14.94
C ALA A 153 -7.41 -15.17 -15.10
N ASP A 154 -7.86 -16.30 -14.60
CA ASP A 154 -7.24 -17.62 -14.74
C ASP A 154 -8.32 -18.64 -15.12
N GLY A 155 -8.35 -19.02 -16.40
CA GLY A 155 -9.38 -19.91 -16.95
C GLY A 155 -10.78 -19.29 -16.85
N ASP A 156 -11.64 -19.89 -16.04
CA ASP A 156 -13.02 -19.46 -15.78
C ASP A 156 -13.17 -18.78 -14.40
N SER A 157 -12.05 -18.38 -13.78
CA SER A 157 -12.04 -17.79 -12.45
C SER A 157 -11.24 -16.48 -12.41
N LEU A 158 -11.75 -15.50 -11.69
CA LEU A 158 -11.12 -14.21 -11.47
C LEU A 158 -10.50 -14.20 -10.07
N SER A 159 -9.17 -14.21 -10.02
CA SER A 159 -8.42 -14.10 -8.77
C SER A 159 -8.31 -12.64 -8.35
N LEU A 160 -8.69 -12.35 -7.12
CA LEU A 160 -8.73 -11.01 -6.55
C LEU A 160 -7.60 -10.81 -5.55
N SER A 161 -6.86 -9.72 -5.71
CA SER A 161 -5.74 -9.36 -4.82
C SER A 161 -5.86 -7.91 -4.35
N LYS A 162 -5.34 -7.62 -3.15
CA LYS A 162 -5.28 -6.25 -2.61
C LYS A 162 -4.43 -5.36 -3.51
N VAL A 163 -4.75 -4.07 -3.49
CA VAL A 163 -3.97 -3.03 -4.15
C VAL A 163 -3.42 -2.03 -3.15
N PHE A 164 -2.23 -1.54 -3.46
CA PHE A 164 -1.48 -0.58 -2.68
C PHE A 164 -1.08 0.55 -3.61
N ARG A 165 -1.45 1.79 -3.29
CA ARG A 165 -0.93 2.95 -4.03
C ARG A 165 0.54 3.15 -3.71
N LEU A 166 1.35 3.39 -4.73
CA LEU A 166 2.78 3.63 -4.61
C LEU A 166 3.07 5.12 -4.48
N TYR A 167 3.29 5.59 -3.26
CA TYR A 167 3.69 6.97 -3.01
C TYR A 167 5.20 7.12 -3.10
N VAL A 168 5.67 8.11 -3.85
CA VAL A 168 7.11 8.42 -3.91
C VAL A 168 7.55 9.12 -2.63
N ASP A 169 8.56 8.59 -1.94
CA ASP A 169 9.19 9.20 -0.76
C ASP A 169 10.11 10.37 -1.14
N THR A 170 9.51 11.45 -1.63
CA THR A 170 10.19 12.69 -2.05
C THR A 170 11.07 13.36 -0.98
N TYR A 171 10.80 13.10 0.30
CA TYR A 171 11.55 13.62 1.44
C TYR A 171 12.62 12.62 1.93
N ARG A 172 12.77 11.46 1.28
CA ARG A 172 13.77 10.43 1.62
C ARG A 172 13.74 10.03 3.09
N THR A 173 12.53 9.86 3.63
CA THR A 173 12.27 9.54 5.03
C THR A 173 12.30 8.04 5.31
N PHE A 174 12.13 7.21 4.27
CA PHE A 174 12.12 5.75 4.35
C PHE A 174 13.45 5.15 3.88
N VAL A 175 13.79 4.02 4.50
CA VAL A 175 14.82 3.09 4.02
C VAL A 175 14.22 2.25 2.91
N VAL A 176 13.05 1.65 3.18
CA VAL A 176 12.31 0.79 2.25
C VAL A 176 10.81 0.83 2.57
N GLY A 177 9.98 0.69 1.55
CA GLY A 177 8.55 0.43 1.72
C GLY A 177 8.29 -1.04 2.06
N THR A 178 7.27 -1.32 2.86
CA THR A 178 6.89 -2.68 3.26
C THR A 178 5.41 -2.89 3.05
N TYR A 179 5.03 -4.11 2.71
CA TYR A 179 3.64 -4.52 2.56
C TYR A 179 3.47 -5.95 3.07
N GLU A 180 2.25 -6.28 3.50
CA GLU A 180 1.89 -7.63 3.89
C GLU A 180 1.58 -8.47 2.63
N ALA A 181 2.10 -9.69 2.62
CA ALA A 181 1.72 -10.77 1.74
C ALA A 181 1.31 -11.97 2.62
N GLY A 182 0.64 -12.98 2.04
CA GLY A 182 0.07 -14.10 2.81
C GLY A 182 1.08 -14.90 3.64
N ASP A 183 2.38 -14.76 3.40
CA ASP A 183 3.49 -15.38 4.13
C ASP A 183 4.25 -14.44 5.09
N GLY A 184 3.84 -13.18 5.24
CA GLY A 184 4.46 -12.20 6.11
C GLY A 184 4.72 -10.85 5.43
N TYR A 185 5.61 -10.03 5.99
CA TYR A 185 5.97 -8.76 5.37
C TYR A 185 7.03 -8.94 4.27
N ARG A 186 6.88 -8.17 3.19
CA ARG A 186 7.84 -8.07 2.09
C ARG A 186 8.32 -6.64 1.89
N THR A 187 9.55 -6.50 1.39
CA THR A 187 10.11 -5.20 0.99
C THR A 187 9.76 -4.86 -0.45
N LEU A 188 9.32 -3.63 -0.71
CA LEU A 188 9.21 -3.10 -2.07
C LEU A 188 10.52 -2.39 -2.46
N THR A 189 11.26 -2.97 -3.41
CA THR A 189 12.47 -2.35 -3.98
C THR A 189 12.14 -1.71 -5.32
N TYR A 190 11.26 -0.73 -5.28
CA TYR A 190 10.82 0.03 -6.45
C TYR A 190 11.02 1.52 -6.19
N SER A 191 11.70 2.22 -7.09
CA SER A 191 12.06 3.63 -6.93
C SER A 191 11.73 4.42 -8.18
N ASN A 192 11.44 5.71 -8.02
CA ASN A 192 11.21 6.57 -9.17
C ASN A 192 12.50 6.75 -10.00
N SER A 193 12.36 6.91 -11.31
CA SER A 193 13.48 7.00 -12.24
C SER A 193 14.23 8.34 -12.18
N GLU A 194 13.56 9.42 -11.75
CA GLU A 194 14.12 10.77 -11.79
C GLU A 194 15.14 11.03 -10.67
N TRP A 195 14.84 10.58 -9.45
CA TRP A 195 15.66 10.86 -8.26
C TRP A 195 16.00 9.63 -7.42
N GLY A 196 15.54 8.42 -7.79
CA GLY A 196 15.76 7.20 -7.02
C GLY A 196 15.19 7.29 -5.59
N ALA A 197 14.10 8.02 -5.40
CA ALA A 197 13.32 7.99 -4.17
C ALA A 197 12.53 6.68 -4.11
N PRO A 198 12.54 5.96 -2.96
CA PRO A 198 11.80 4.72 -2.85
C PRO A 198 10.29 5.00 -2.94
N SER A 199 9.56 4.04 -3.49
CA SER A 199 8.10 4.05 -3.47
C SER A 199 7.62 3.29 -2.24
N ILE A 200 6.60 3.83 -1.58
CA ILE A 200 5.99 3.28 -0.38
C ILE A 200 4.63 2.71 -0.77
N PRO A 201 4.42 1.38 -0.64
CA PRO A 201 3.13 0.77 -0.90
C PRO A 201 2.18 1.10 0.26
N VAL A 202 1.05 1.73 -0.05
CA VAL A 202 0.07 2.19 0.93
C VAL A 202 -1.29 1.56 0.62
N PRO A 203 -1.88 0.78 1.54
CA PRO A 203 -3.17 0.12 1.30
C PRO A 203 -4.34 1.09 1.42
N SER A 204 -5.45 0.76 0.75
CA SER A 204 -6.73 1.46 0.93
C SER A 204 -7.21 1.35 2.38
N ARG A 205 -7.78 2.43 2.92
CA ARG A 205 -8.44 2.45 4.23
C ARG A 205 -9.75 1.67 4.23
N LEU A 206 -10.36 1.49 3.06
CA LEU A 206 -11.63 0.79 2.89
C LEU A 206 -11.54 -0.69 3.29
N TYR A 207 -10.33 -1.28 3.23
CA TYR A 207 -10.08 -2.65 3.71
C TYR A 207 -10.29 -2.85 5.21
N SER A 208 -10.33 -1.78 5.99
CA SER A 208 -10.49 -1.84 7.44
C SER A 208 -11.75 -1.11 7.91
N PHE A 209 -12.69 -0.84 7.00
CA PHE A 209 -13.88 -0.04 7.30
C PHE A 209 -14.76 -0.66 8.40
N GLU A 210 -14.86 -1.98 8.46
CA GLU A 210 -15.63 -2.71 9.47
C GLU A 210 -14.79 -3.24 10.64
N ASP A 211 -13.49 -2.99 10.61
CA ASP A 211 -12.60 -3.46 11.65
C ASP A 211 -12.69 -2.52 12.84
N ASP A 212 -13.24 -3.02 13.95
CA ASP A 212 -13.49 -2.27 15.17
C ASP A 212 -12.24 -2.07 16.04
N ARG A 213 -11.09 -2.63 15.62
CA ARG A 213 -9.84 -2.49 16.36
C ARG A 213 -9.38 -1.02 16.36
N PRO A 214 -8.76 -0.53 17.45
CA PRO A 214 -8.46 0.90 17.61
C PRO A 214 -7.53 1.53 16.57
N LEU A 215 -6.68 0.71 15.91
CA LEU A 215 -5.74 1.16 14.89
C LEU A 215 -6.10 0.62 13.50
N ALA A 216 -7.29 0.05 13.32
CA ALA A 216 -7.78 -0.40 12.03
C ALA A 216 -7.63 0.68 10.94
N GLY A 217 -7.02 0.30 9.81
CA GLY A 217 -6.80 1.20 8.68
C GLY A 217 -5.76 2.31 8.91
N LYS A 218 -5.14 2.39 10.10
CA LYS A 218 -4.11 3.38 10.41
C LYS A 218 -2.77 2.95 9.85
N ARG A 219 -2.17 3.82 9.04
CA ARG A 219 -0.90 3.58 8.34
C ARG A 219 0.26 4.08 9.18
N ILE A 220 1.24 3.20 9.39
CA ILE A 220 2.28 3.38 10.40
C ILE A 220 3.66 3.19 9.76
N GLY A 221 4.49 4.21 9.88
CA GLY A 221 5.90 4.12 9.53
C GLY A 221 6.72 3.77 10.76
N VAL A 222 7.74 2.95 10.61
CA VAL A 222 8.48 2.40 11.75
C VAL A 222 9.96 2.68 11.62
N LYS A 223 10.56 3.35 12.61
CA LYS A 223 12.02 3.58 12.66
C LYS A 223 12.79 2.27 12.48
N ASP A 224 13.82 2.30 11.64
CA ASP A 224 14.67 1.17 11.27
C ASP A 224 15.66 0.75 12.38
N VAL A 225 15.10 0.48 13.56
CA VAL A 225 15.73 -0.12 14.74
C VAL A 225 14.81 -1.13 15.41
N TYR A 226 13.54 -1.19 14.99
CA TYR A 226 12.59 -2.19 15.42
C TYR A 226 12.56 -3.32 14.40
N ASP A 227 12.60 -4.55 14.89
CA ASP A 227 12.43 -5.74 14.08
C ASP A 227 10.99 -5.89 13.63
N LEU A 228 10.83 -6.27 12.36
CA LEU A 228 9.56 -6.58 11.70
C LEU A 228 9.81 -7.89 10.97
N GLU A 229 9.01 -8.91 11.25
CA GLU A 229 9.17 -10.25 10.69
C GLU A 229 9.28 -10.22 9.16
N GLY A 230 10.26 -10.94 8.60
CA GLY A 230 10.52 -10.97 7.15
C GLY A 230 11.24 -9.74 6.60
N ILE A 231 11.55 -8.74 7.42
CA ILE A 231 12.22 -7.51 7.00
C ILE A 231 13.54 -7.33 7.74
N GLN A 232 14.62 -7.11 6.98
CA GLN A 232 15.93 -6.81 7.55
C GLN A 232 15.93 -5.45 8.26
N THR A 233 16.26 -5.43 9.55
CA THR A 233 16.53 -4.21 10.30
C THR A 233 17.98 -3.79 10.07
N THR A 234 18.21 -2.58 9.54
CA THR A 234 19.58 -2.16 9.21
C THR A 234 20.24 -1.30 10.30
N GLY A 235 19.45 -0.64 11.15
CA GLY A 235 19.99 0.33 12.10
C GLY A 235 20.72 1.50 11.42
N ARG A 236 20.55 1.66 10.10
CA ARG A 236 21.38 2.50 9.21
C ARG A 236 22.87 2.22 9.36
N SER A 237 23.25 0.94 9.43
CA SER A 237 24.64 0.52 9.43
C SER A 237 24.85 -0.66 8.49
N LEU A 238 25.68 -0.45 7.46
CA LEU A 238 26.07 -1.52 6.52
C LEU A 238 26.77 -2.70 7.21
N ALA A 239 27.55 -2.42 8.26
CA ALA A 239 28.22 -3.46 9.03
C ALA A 239 27.23 -4.27 9.87
N TYR A 240 26.13 -3.65 10.32
CA TYR A 240 25.06 -4.35 11.01
C TYR A 240 24.24 -5.18 10.03
N SER A 241 23.77 -4.59 8.92
CA SER A 241 22.95 -5.31 7.93
C SER A 241 23.72 -6.44 7.22
N SER A 242 25.05 -6.37 7.09
CA SER A 242 25.81 -7.44 6.44
C SER A 242 25.90 -8.74 7.27
N ILE A 243 25.67 -8.67 8.58
CA ILE A 243 25.77 -9.82 9.49
C ILE A 243 24.43 -10.18 10.15
N HIS A 244 23.37 -9.38 9.94
CA HIS A 244 22.03 -9.65 10.46
C HIS A 244 21.08 -9.93 9.29
N PRO A 245 20.50 -11.13 9.19
CA PRO A 245 19.52 -11.44 8.15
C PRO A 245 18.18 -10.71 8.42
N GLU A 246 17.16 -11.04 7.64
CA GLU A 246 15.78 -10.67 7.93
C GLU A 246 15.38 -11.12 9.34
N ALA A 247 14.54 -10.33 10.01
CA ALA A 247 14.12 -10.66 11.37
C ALA A 247 13.13 -11.83 11.36
N ASP A 248 13.35 -12.81 12.25
CA ASP A 248 12.46 -13.96 12.42
C ASP A 248 11.15 -13.60 13.16
N THR A 249 11.14 -12.49 13.89
CA THR A 249 9.98 -12.08 14.70
C THR A 249 9.84 -10.57 14.72
N THR A 250 8.59 -10.11 14.82
CA THR A 250 8.28 -8.69 15.02
C THR A 250 8.54 -8.26 16.47
N ALA A 251 9.14 -7.07 16.64
CA ALA A 251 9.43 -6.51 17.94
C ALA A 251 8.13 -6.37 18.78
N PRO A 252 8.14 -6.67 20.10
CA PRO A 252 6.91 -6.74 20.90
C PRO A 252 6.06 -5.46 20.91
N ALA A 253 6.70 -4.29 20.78
CA ALA A 253 5.98 -3.02 20.70
C ALA A 253 5.24 -2.86 19.36
N LEU A 254 5.84 -3.31 18.26
CA LEU A 254 5.18 -3.31 16.94
C LEU A 254 4.10 -4.38 16.86
N GLN A 255 4.33 -5.57 17.42
CA GLN A 255 3.34 -6.63 17.39
C GLN A 255 2.02 -6.17 18.02
N ARG A 256 2.09 -5.50 19.18
CA ARG A 256 0.89 -4.92 19.83
C ARG A 256 0.16 -3.89 18.96
N ILE A 257 0.86 -3.17 18.10
CA ILE A 257 0.26 -2.19 17.18
C ILE A 257 -0.46 -2.92 16.04
N ILE A 258 0.19 -3.94 15.47
CA ILE A 258 -0.35 -4.78 14.40
C ILE A 258 -1.57 -5.57 14.89
N ASP A 259 -1.50 -6.13 16.10
CA ASP A 259 -2.60 -6.86 16.74
C ASP A 259 -3.86 -5.96 16.88
N GLN A 260 -3.67 -4.65 17.05
CA GLN A 260 -4.75 -3.65 17.12
C GLN A 260 -5.16 -3.09 15.75
N GLY A 261 -4.74 -3.70 14.64
CA GLY A 261 -5.14 -3.34 13.28
C GLY A 261 -4.26 -2.31 12.59
N GLY A 262 -3.15 -1.89 13.20
CA GLY A 262 -2.21 -0.94 12.60
C GLY A 262 -1.43 -1.57 11.45
N ILE A 263 -1.28 -0.83 10.34
CA ILE A 263 -0.66 -1.32 9.11
C ILE A 263 0.74 -0.71 8.95
N VAL A 264 1.79 -1.54 8.91
CA VAL A 264 3.16 -1.07 8.72
C VAL A 264 3.48 -0.90 7.24
N VAL A 265 3.69 0.34 6.80
CA VAL A 265 3.90 0.69 5.38
C VAL A 265 5.38 0.85 5.00
N GLY A 266 6.29 0.89 5.97
CA GLY A 266 7.71 0.96 5.67
C GLY A 266 8.63 1.19 6.87
N LYS A 267 9.92 0.90 6.64
CA LYS A 267 11.01 1.16 7.59
C LYS A 267 11.55 2.56 7.35
N GLN A 268 11.57 3.40 8.38
CA GLN A 268 11.94 4.80 8.35
C GLN A 268 13.40 5.01 8.76
N ARG A 269 14.05 6.00 8.15
CA ARG A 269 15.45 6.32 8.41
C ARG A 269 15.69 6.76 9.85
N THR A 270 16.83 6.34 10.37
CA THR A 270 17.41 6.75 11.65
C THR A 270 18.82 7.30 11.44
N ALA A 271 19.33 8.05 12.42
CA ALA A 271 20.79 8.15 12.56
C ALA A 271 21.37 6.76 12.85
N GLN A 272 22.60 6.51 12.37
CA GLN A 272 23.26 5.21 12.52
C GLN A 272 23.24 4.74 13.98
N SER A 273 22.71 3.54 14.20
CA SER A 273 22.54 2.90 15.52
C SER A 273 21.82 3.78 16.55
N ALA A 274 20.85 4.58 16.09
CA ALA A 274 20.13 5.55 16.90
C ALA A 274 21.01 6.58 17.63
N SER A 275 22.24 6.80 17.17
CA SER A 275 23.22 7.72 17.76
C SER A 275 22.79 9.19 17.64
N PRO A 276 23.32 10.10 18.49
CA PRO A 276 23.03 11.53 18.41
C PRO A 276 23.76 12.24 17.25
N GLN A 277 24.23 11.49 16.24
CA GLN A 277 25.02 12.01 15.12
C GLN A 277 24.28 13.13 14.38
N SER A 278 25.03 14.16 14.00
CA SER A 278 24.51 15.24 13.17
C SER A 278 24.07 14.69 11.80
N PRO A 279 22.85 15.03 11.37
CA PRO A 279 22.33 14.82 10.02
C PRO A 279 23.27 15.16 8.87
N TRP A 280 24.09 16.21 9.04
CA TRP A 280 25.00 16.71 8.02
C TRP A 280 26.26 15.87 7.86
N ASP A 281 26.53 14.99 8.82
CA ASP A 281 27.71 14.12 8.84
C ASP A 281 27.38 12.70 8.33
N TRP A 282 26.20 12.50 7.75
CA TRP A 282 25.76 11.22 7.22
C TRP A 282 26.41 10.97 5.86
N ASN A 283 27.25 9.94 5.79
CA ASN A 283 27.95 9.54 4.57
C ASN A 283 27.30 8.34 3.86
N ASP A 284 26.33 7.70 4.50
CA ASP A 284 25.71 6.45 4.06
C ASP A 284 24.46 6.68 3.18
N ALA A 285 23.69 7.74 3.43
CA ALA A 285 22.68 8.25 2.52
C ALA A 285 22.34 9.71 2.81
N PHE A 286 21.64 10.35 1.87
CA PHE A 286 21.09 11.68 2.07
C PHE A 286 20.14 11.73 3.27
N TYR A 287 20.28 12.77 4.08
CA TYR A 287 19.42 12.98 5.24
C TYR A 287 17.95 13.23 4.83
N PRO A 288 16.94 12.71 5.56
CA PRO A 288 15.54 13.04 5.32
C PRO A 288 15.31 14.55 5.23
N GLY A 289 14.78 15.01 4.11
CA GLY A 289 14.56 16.43 3.86
C GLY A 289 13.43 16.95 4.72
N ASN A 290 13.69 17.93 5.59
CA ASN A 290 12.63 18.53 6.41
C ASN A 290 11.58 19.21 5.50
N PRO A 291 10.27 19.01 5.71
CA PRO A 291 9.27 19.72 4.90
C PRO A 291 9.35 21.24 5.05
N ARG A 292 10.06 21.74 6.06
CA ARG A 292 10.42 23.16 6.22
C ARG A 292 11.75 23.49 5.52
N GLY A 293 11.83 24.73 5.05
CA GLY A 293 13.09 25.29 4.55
C GLY A 293 13.61 24.54 3.33
N ASP A 294 12.69 24.19 2.43
CA ASP A 294 12.98 23.57 1.13
C ASP A 294 13.84 22.30 1.25
N ARG A 295 13.55 21.44 2.24
CA ARG A 295 14.28 20.18 2.48
C ARG A 295 15.71 20.34 3.00
N PHE A 296 16.22 21.57 3.12
CA PHE A 296 17.57 21.86 3.60
C PHE A 296 17.67 22.11 5.11
N LEU A 297 16.56 22.02 5.85
CA LEU A 297 16.62 22.02 7.31
C LEU A 297 16.75 20.60 7.85
N THR A 298 17.30 20.51 9.06
CA THR A 298 17.39 19.24 9.79
C THR A 298 16.08 18.95 10.54
N CYS A 299 15.60 17.71 10.48
CA CYS A 299 14.60 17.09 11.36
C CYS A 299 15.20 16.54 12.68
N SER A 300 16.42 16.94 13.05
CA SER A 300 17.24 16.35 14.13
C SER A 300 17.50 14.84 14.04
N ALA A 301 18.10 14.27 15.09
CA ALA A 301 18.45 12.87 15.26
C ALA A 301 17.92 12.34 16.62
N SER A 302 17.74 11.03 16.80
CA SER A 302 17.95 9.98 15.80
C SER A 302 16.67 9.48 15.13
N SER A 303 15.48 9.89 15.60
CA SER A 303 14.18 9.51 15.03
C SER A 303 13.77 10.38 13.85
N THR A 304 14.73 10.61 12.96
CA THR A 304 14.64 11.58 11.87
C THR A 304 13.54 11.25 10.88
N GLY A 305 13.58 10.05 10.28
CA GLY A 305 12.65 9.64 9.25
C GLY A 305 11.23 9.67 9.79
N SER A 306 11.04 9.20 11.02
CA SER A 306 9.75 9.20 11.71
C SER A 306 9.16 10.60 11.89
N ALA A 307 9.92 11.55 12.42
CA ALA A 307 9.43 12.92 12.61
C ALA A 307 9.21 13.64 11.28
N CYS A 308 10.05 13.38 10.29
CA CYS A 308 9.97 14.00 8.98
C CYS A 308 8.75 13.50 8.20
N SER A 309 8.56 12.18 8.13
CA SER A 309 7.51 11.55 7.32
C SER A 309 6.12 11.93 7.82
N ILE A 310 5.92 11.96 9.14
CA ILE A 310 4.61 12.26 9.72
C ILE A 310 4.18 13.70 9.46
N THR A 311 5.15 14.61 9.28
CA THR A 311 4.88 15.99 8.86
C THR A 311 4.86 16.19 7.35
N ALA A 312 5.36 15.23 6.58
CA ALA A 312 5.52 15.33 5.15
C ALA A 312 4.35 14.73 4.36
N TYR A 313 3.69 13.70 4.90
CA TYR A 313 2.85 12.80 4.13
C TYR A 313 1.47 12.60 4.74
N ASP A 314 0.45 13.22 4.16
CA ASP A 314 -0.97 13.16 4.58
C ASP A 314 -1.56 11.76 4.58
N TRP A 315 -1.00 10.87 3.77
CA TRP A 315 -1.36 9.46 3.76
C TRP A 315 -0.86 8.68 4.98
N LEU A 316 0.04 9.24 5.81
CA LEU A 316 0.63 8.57 6.98
C LEU A 316 -0.02 9.06 8.30
N ASP A 317 -0.56 8.13 9.08
CA ASP A 317 -1.27 8.41 10.34
C ASP A 317 -0.33 8.48 11.55
N PHE A 318 0.64 7.55 11.64
CA PHE A 318 1.57 7.48 12.77
C PHE A 318 2.99 7.13 12.33
N ALA A 319 3.95 7.51 13.17
CA ALA A 319 5.35 7.14 13.02
C ALA A 319 5.94 6.70 14.36
N ILE A 320 6.57 5.53 14.39
CA ILE A 320 7.17 4.96 15.59
C ILE A 320 8.66 5.28 15.62
N GLY A 321 9.12 5.87 16.73
CA GLY A 321 10.52 6.22 16.97
C GLY A 321 11.10 5.60 18.24
N THR A 322 12.36 5.92 18.55
CA THR A 322 12.98 5.60 19.85
C THR A 322 13.51 6.86 20.51
N ASP A 323 13.50 6.91 21.84
CA ASP A 323 13.96 8.06 22.62
C ASP A 323 14.94 7.69 23.74
N THR A 324 16.22 7.52 23.37
CA THR A 324 17.31 7.26 24.34
C THR A 324 17.84 8.54 24.98
N GLY A 325 17.87 9.64 24.22
CA GLY A 325 18.57 10.88 24.57
C GLY A 325 17.90 12.12 23.99
N LYS A 326 16.57 12.15 24.04
CA LYS A 326 15.68 13.16 23.44
C LYS A 326 15.55 13.05 21.93
N SER A 327 15.60 11.84 21.39
CA SER A 327 15.60 11.57 19.95
C SER A 327 14.23 11.76 19.30
N ILE A 328 13.13 11.56 20.03
CA ILE A 328 11.79 11.89 19.53
C ILE A 328 11.54 13.37 19.74
N GLN A 329 11.75 13.89 20.96
CA GLN A 329 11.41 15.29 21.24
C GLN A 329 12.19 16.28 20.38
N ARG A 330 13.51 16.10 20.22
CA ARG A 330 14.31 17.00 19.36
C ARG A 330 13.87 16.95 17.90
N ALA A 331 13.51 15.76 17.42
CA ALA A 331 13.09 15.58 16.03
C ALA A 331 11.73 16.24 15.78
N CYS A 332 10.74 15.95 16.64
CA CYS A 332 9.43 16.58 16.57
C CYS A 332 9.51 18.12 16.67
N CYS A 333 10.32 18.69 17.58
CA CYS A 333 10.48 20.14 17.67
C CYS A 333 11.06 20.79 16.40
N ARG A 334 11.86 20.06 15.62
CA ARG A 334 12.41 20.56 14.35
C ARG A 334 11.42 20.51 13.19
N CYS A 335 10.42 19.62 13.29
CA CYS A 335 9.36 19.46 12.29
C CYS A 335 8.05 20.18 12.68
N TRP A 336 7.98 20.75 13.90
CA TRP A 336 6.79 21.40 14.46
C TRP A 336 6.25 22.57 13.59
N HIS A 337 4.91 22.75 13.63
CA HIS A 337 4.06 23.66 12.83
C HIS A 337 3.76 23.25 11.37
N LEU A 338 3.60 21.97 11.07
CA LEU A 338 3.27 21.50 9.70
C LEU A 338 2.01 20.63 9.59
N ARG A 339 1.32 20.40 10.70
CA ARG A 339 -0.03 19.82 10.79
C ARG A 339 -0.76 20.46 11.96
#